data_AF-A0A954PQR3-F1
#
_entry.id   AF-A0A954PQR3-F1
#
_cell.length_a   1.000
_cell.length_b   1.000
_cell.length_c   1.000
_cell.angle_alpha   90.00
_cell.angle_beta   90.00
_cell.angle_gamma   90.00
#
_symmetry.space_group_name_H-M   'P 1'
#
loop_
_entity.id
_entity.type
_entity.pdbx_description
1 polymer ?
#
loop_
_entity_poly.entity_id
_entity_poly.type
_entity_poly.pdbx_seq_one_letter_code
_entity_poly.pdbx_strand_id
1 'polypeptide(L)' 'MPVPADKFFFIDANRCIGCQSCVQACSECETHKGHSMIHLEYVDRHES' A
#
# COMPACT_ATOMS: atom_id res chain seq x y z
N MET A 1 -23.80 10.82 3.47
CA MET A 1 -23.30 9.87 2.45
C MET A 1 -22.87 8.61 3.19
N PRO A 2 -23.48 7.44 2.96
CA PRO A 2 -23.08 6.20 3.65
C PRO A 2 -21.72 5.73 3.15
N VAL A 3 -20.83 5.38 4.06
CA VAL A 3 -19.52 4.79 3.73
C VAL A 3 -19.77 3.38 3.18
N PRO A 4 -19.23 3.01 2.00
CA PRO A 4 -19.39 1.66 1.45
C PRO A 4 -18.90 0.59 2.43
N ALA A 5 -19.64 -0.51 2.54
CA ALA A 5 -19.32 -1.63 3.44
C ALA A 5 -18.00 -2.31 3.08
N ASP A 6 -17.67 -2.36 1.79
CA ASP A 6 -16.45 -3.00 1.27
C ASP A 6 -15.45 -1.93 0.80
N LYS A 7 -14.28 -1.90 1.44
CA LYS A 7 -13.14 -1.08 1.04
C LYS A 7 -12.22 -1.93 0.18
N PHE A 8 -12.20 -1.69 -1.12
CA PHE A 8 -11.28 -2.35 -2.03
C PHE A 8 -9.97 -1.56 -2.17
N PHE A 9 -8.84 -2.26 -2.20
CA PHE A 9 -7.51 -1.68 -2.39
C PHE A 9 -6.82 -2.38 -3.55
N PHE A 10 -6.55 -1.65 -4.63
CA PHE A 10 -5.98 -2.17 -5.87
C PHE A 10 -4.62 -1.51 -6.15
N ILE A 11 -3.61 -2.32 -6.45
CA ILE A 11 -2.29 -1.86 -6.91
C ILE A 11 -1.99 -2.53 -8.25
N ASP A 12 -1.71 -1.72 -9.27
CA ASP A 12 -1.19 -2.22 -10.55
C ASP A 12 0.33 -2.38 -10.44
N ALA A 13 0.77 -3.64 -10.31
CA ALA A 13 2.16 -3.99 -10.18
C ALA A 13 2.99 -3.59 -11.41
N ASN A 14 2.43 -3.40 -12.61
CA ASN A 14 3.18 -2.95 -13.79
C ASN A 14 3.56 -1.46 -13.73
N ARG A 15 2.71 -0.65 -13.08
CA ARG A 15 2.90 0.80 -12.92
C ARG A 15 3.63 1.19 -11.64
N CYS A 16 3.69 0.27 -10.67
CA CYS A 16 4.46 0.48 -9.45
C CYS A 16 5.96 0.65 -9.78
N ILE A 17 6.61 1.66 -9.19
CA ILE A 17 8.04 1.94 -9.36
C ILE A 17 8.88 1.60 -8.11
N GLY A 18 8.25 1.07 -7.07
CA GLY A 18 8.95 0.69 -5.83
C GLY A 18 9.40 1.85 -4.95
N CYS A 19 8.81 3.05 -5.07
CA CYS A 19 9.22 4.23 -4.29
C CYS A 19 8.88 4.19 -2.79
N GLN A 20 8.18 3.16 -2.32
CA GLN A 20 7.75 2.96 -0.92
C GLN A 20 6.86 4.05 -0.32
N SER A 21 6.37 5.02 -1.10
CA SER A 21 5.53 6.11 -0.60
C SER A 21 4.22 5.62 0.02
N CYS A 22 3.65 4.52 -0.50
CA CYS A 22 2.44 3.90 0.07
C CYS A 22 2.66 3.36 1.48
N VAL A 23 3.84 2.80 1.77
CA VAL A 23 4.20 2.27 3.09
C VAL A 23 4.34 3.40 4.11
N GLN A 24 5.02 4.49 3.72
CA GLN A 24 5.21 5.67 4.57
C GLN A 24 3.87 6.38 4.88
N ALA A 25 3.03 6.59 3.87
CA ALA A 25 1.71 7.18 4.05
C ALA A 25 0.84 6.36 5.02
N CYS A 26 0.94 5.02 4.98
CA CYS A 26 0.22 4.16 5.92
C CYS A 26 0.74 4.27 7.36
N SER A 27 2.06 4.42 7.57
CA SER A 27 2.62 4.63 8.91
C SER A 27 2.29 6.01 9.52
N GLU A 28 1.98 7.00 8.69
CA GLU A 28 1.53 8.33 9.13
C GLU A 28 0.05 8.36 9.52
N CYS A 29 -0.72 7.32 9.18
CA CYS A 29 -2.13 7.24 9.50
C CYS A 29 -2.39 7.20 11.01
N GLU A 30 -3.41 7.93 11.45
CA GLU A 30 -3.66 8.15 12.87
C GLU A 30 -4.11 6.90 13.63
N THR A 31 -4.63 5.91 12.91
CA THR A 31 -5.17 4.65 13.42
C THR A 31 -4.08 3.69 13.93
N HIS A 32 -2.84 3.82 13.47
CA HIS A 32 -1.74 2.90 13.79
C HIS A 32 -0.37 3.60 13.81
N LYS A 33 -0.36 4.91 14.12
CA LYS A 33 0.81 5.82 14.09
C LYS A 33 2.14 5.12 14.39
N GLY A 34 3.02 5.11 13.40
CA GLY A 34 4.36 4.52 13.48
C GLY A 34 4.45 3.06 13.03
N HIS A 35 3.32 2.37 12.80
CA HIS A 35 3.30 1.03 12.25
C HIS A 35 2.49 0.99 10.94
N SER A 36 3.16 0.58 9.87
CA SER A 36 2.53 0.44 8.56
C SER A 36 1.76 -0.88 8.50
N MET A 37 0.45 -0.80 8.29
CA MET A 37 -0.42 -1.98 8.17
C MET A 37 -0.50 -2.52 6.74
N ILE A 38 0.18 -1.87 5.79
CA ILE A 38 0.26 -2.33 4.41
C ILE A 38 1.48 -3.23 4.24
N HIS A 39 1.25 -4.47 3.84
CA HIS A 39 2.32 -5.41 3.48
C HIS A 39 2.27 -5.63 1.97
N LEU A 40 3.27 -5.12 1.25
CA LEU A 40 3.47 -5.43 -0.18
C LEU A 40 4.52 -6.53 -0.31
N GLU A 41 4.25 -7.49 -1.19
CA GLU A 41 5.29 -8.39 -1.67
C GLU A 41 6.24 -7.63 -2.61
N TYR A 42 7.54 -7.89 -2.45
CA TYR A 42 8.54 -7.40 -3.39
C TYR A 42 8.56 -8.29 -4.62
N VAL A 43 8.41 -7.67 -5.78
CA VAL A 43 8.62 -8.33 -7.07
C VAL A 43 9.98 -7.87 -7.59
N ASP A 44 10.95 -8.77 -7.60
CA ASP A 44 12.21 -8.54 -8.28
C ASP A 44 12.01 -8.71 -9.79
N ARG A 45 12.00 -7.59 -10.51
CA ARG A 45 11.81 -7.59 -11.96
C ARG A 45 13.09 -7.88 -12.74
N HIS A 46 14.26 -7.85 -12.09
CA HIS A 46 15.52 -8.17 -12.75
C HIS A 46 15.63 -9.69 -13.05
N GLU A 47 14.92 -10.50 -12.27
CA GLU A 47 14.94 -11.97 -12.34
C GLU A 47 13.68 -12.57 -13.01
N SER A 48 12.78 -11.74 -13.54
CA SER A 48 11.46 -12.16 -14.07
C SER A 48 11.41 -12.40 -15.58
#